data_AF-A0A2V8H9G9-F1
#
_entry.id   AF-A0A2V8H9G9-F1
#
_cell.length_a   1.000
_cell.length_b   1.000
_cell.length_c   1.000
_cell.angle_alpha   90.00
_cell.angle_beta   90.00
_cell.angle_gamma   90.00
#
_symmetry.space_group_name_H-M   'P 1'
#
loop_
_entity.id
_entity.type
_entity.pdbx_description
1 polymer ?
#
loop_
_entity_poly.entity_id
_entity_poly.type
_entity_poly.pdbx_seq_one_letter_code
_entity_poly.pdbx_strand_id
1 'polypeptide(L)'
;MGRAAGDRRLTASAGVAPNKFLAKIASGWKKPDGLTVIHPDRVEPFLQQLPVDALWGVGPVTARKLRARGIERVVDVRSIEPEKLRDSIGGLADWLIQLANGIDNRPVEPNREVKSSGSENTYPEDLTDLATI
;
A
#
# COMPACT_ATOMS: atom_id res chain seq x y z
N MET A 1 -20.26 0.36 -15.56
CA MET A 1 -20.09 1.81 -15.33
C MET A 1 -20.41 2.10 -13.88
N GLY A 2 -19.40 2.34 -13.03
CA GLY A 2 -19.60 2.63 -11.61
C GLY A 2 -19.64 4.13 -11.38
N ARG A 3 -20.82 4.75 -11.51
CA ARG A 3 -20.98 6.20 -11.32
C ARG A 3 -20.81 6.56 -9.84
N ALA A 4 -19.78 7.33 -9.51
CA ALA A 4 -19.89 8.33 -8.45
C ALA A 4 -20.55 9.59 -9.04
N ALA A 5 -21.80 9.47 -9.50
CA ALA A 5 -22.59 10.60 -10.01
C ALA A 5 -23.66 10.95 -8.98
N GLY A 6 -23.23 11.57 -7.89
CA GLY A 6 -24.07 12.48 -7.11
C GLY A 6 -23.73 13.93 -7.51
N ASP A 7 -24.40 14.91 -6.91
CA ASP A 7 -24.34 16.38 -7.17
C ASP A 7 -22.95 17.05 -7.19
N ARG A 8 -21.86 16.30 -7.09
CA ARG A 8 -20.48 16.81 -7.05
C ARG A 8 -19.79 16.41 -8.36
N ARG A 9 -19.24 17.40 -9.08
CA ARG A 9 -18.46 17.19 -10.33
C ARG A 9 -17.08 16.58 -10.03
N LEU A 10 -17.06 15.39 -9.44
CA LEU A 10 -15.86 14.66 -9.04
C LEU A 10 -15.96 13.22 -9.55
N THR A 11 -14.89 12.73 -10.19
CA THR A 11 -14.78 11.31 -10.58
C THR A 11 -14.18 10.50 -9.43
N ALA A 12 -14.60 9.25 -9.29
CA ALA A 12 -14.01 8.30 -8.34
C ALA A 12 -13.63 7.00 -9.05
N SER A 13 -12.65 6.30 -8.50
CA SER A 13 -12.31 4.94 -8.95
C SER A 13 -12.45 3.97 -7.78
N ALA A 14 -12.82 2.74 -8.09
CA ALA A 14 -13.13 1.72 -7.09
C ALA A 14 -12.43 0.40 -7.39
N GLY A 15 -12.13 -0.34 -6.33
CA GLY A 15 -11.52 -1.66 -6.36
C GLY A 15 -12.35 -2.65 -5.55
N VAL A 16 -12.64 -3.82 -6.12
CA VAL A 16 -13.33 -4.91 -5.43
C VAL A 16 -12.45 -6.14 -5.46
N ALA A 17 -12.19 -6.73 -4.29
CA ALA A 17 -11.35 -7.91 -4.15
C ALA A 17 -11.68 -8.66 -2.85
N PRO A 18 -11.15 -9.88 -2.63
CA PRO A 18 -11.49 -10.72 -1.48
C PRO A 18 -11.02 -10.16 -0.13
N ASN A 19 -10.08 -9.21 -0.11
CA ASN A 19 -9.57 -8.59 1.11
C ASN A 19 -9.15 -7.13 0.91
N LYS A 20 -8.89 -6.44 2.02
CA LYS A 20 -8.58 -5.00 2.09
C LYS A 20 -7.34 -4.62 1.28
N PHE A 21 -6.28 -5.44 1.37
CA PHE A 21 -5.06 -5.28 0.60
C PHE A 21 -5.34 -5.22 -0.90
N LEU A 22 -5.92 -6.27 -1.46
CA LEU A 22 -6.15 -6.39 -2.89
C LEU A 22 -7.14 -5.33 -3.38
N ALA A 23 -8.17 -5.00 -2.59
CA ALA A 23 -9.15 -3.98 -2.94
C ALA A 23 -8.49 -2.59 -3.03
N LYS A 24 -7.57 -2.27 -2.10
CA LYS A 24 -6.83 -1.02 -2.11
C LYS A 24 -5.95 -0.88 -3.35
N ILE A 25 -5.26 -1.96 -3.76
CA ILE A 25 -4.45 -1.94 -4.99
C ILE A 25 -5.35 -1.82 -6.23
N ALA A 26 -6.42 -2.63 -6.31
CA ALA A 26 -7.37 -2.62 -7.42
C ALA A 26 -7.95 -1.22 -7.69
N SER A 27 -8.25 -0.45 -6.62
CA SER A 27 -8.79 0.91 -6.73
C SER A 27 -7.85 1.90 -7.42
N GLY A 28 -6.54 1.62 -7.44
CA GLY A 28 -5.52 2.42 -8.12
C GLY A 28 -5.28 2.02 -9.57
N TRP A 29 -5.72 0.83 -9.99
CA TRP A 29 -5.23 0.18 -11.20
C TRP A 29 -5.76 0.76 -12.51
N LYS A 30 -7.02 1.21 -12.51
CA LYS A 30 -7.71 1.76 -13.69
C LYS A 30 -8.16 3.21 -13.43
N LYS A 31 -7.30 4.02 -12.83
CA LYS A 31 -7.59 5.45 -12.66
C LYS A 31 -7.38 6.22 -13.96
N PRO A 32 -8.14 7.31 -14.21
CA PRO A 32 -9.30 7.80 -13.45
C PRO A 32 -10.62 7.09 -13.84
N ASP A 33 -11.70 7.31 -13.07
CA ASP A 33 -13.09 6.83 -13.31
C ASP A 33 -13.28 5.33 -13.58
N GLY A 34 -12.31 4.49 -13.19
CA GLY A 34 -12.39 3.04 -13.41
C GLY A 34 -12.87 2.22 -12.21
N LEU A 35 -13.33 1.02 -12.54
CA LEU A 35 -13.61 -0.07 -11.60
C LEU A 35 -12.71 -1.25 -11.93
N THR A 36 -11.96 -1.74 -10.94
CA THR A 36 -11.16 -2.96 -11.05
C THR A 36 -11.71 -4.02 -10.10
N VAL A 37 -11.98 -5.21 -10.62
CA VAL A 37 -12.43 -6.35 -9.82
C VAL A 37 -11.37 -7.44 -9.90
N ILE A 38 -10.89 -7.92 -8.76
CA ILE A 38 -10.00 -9.08 -8.64
C ILE A 38 -10.84 -10.23 -8.09
N HIS A 39 -11.22 -11.17 -8.96
CA HIS A 39 -11.88 -12.41 -8.54
C HIS A 39 -10.92 -13.29 -7.73
N PRO A 40 -11.38 -14.10 -6.75
CA PRO A 40 -10.54 -15.07 -6.04
C PRO A 40 -9.59 -15.87 -6.94
N ASP A 41 -10.10 -16.41 -8.05
CA ASP A 41 -9.30 -17.20 -9.01
C ASP A 41 -8.23 -16.39 -9.77
N ARG A 42 -8.29 -15.06 -9.68
CA ARG A 42 -7.35 -14.13 -10.31
C ARG A 42 -6.34 -13.56 -9.33
N VAL A 43 -6.42 -13.89 -8.04
CA VAL A 43 -5.50 -13.38 -7.01
C VAL A 43 -4.07 -13.79 -7.32
N GLU A 44 -3.80 -15.08 -7.55
CA GLU A 44 -2.45 -15.55 -7.81
C GLU A 44 -1.84 -14.92 -9.09
N PRO A 45 -2.50 -14.95 -10.26
CA PRO A 45 -2.01 -14.24 -11.45
C PRO A 45 -1.77 -12.75 -11.26
N PHE A 46 -2.54 -12.10 -10.37
CA PHE A 46 -2.38 -10.69 -10.05
C PHE A 46 -1.13 -10.45 -9.19
N LEU A 47 -0.91 -11.27 -8.15
CA LEU A 47 0.28 -11.16 -7.28
C LEU A 47 1.58 -11.37 -8.07
N GLN A 48 1.58 -12.29 -9.05
CA GLN A 48 2.73 -12.57 -9.92
C GLN A 48 3.21 -11.37 -10.73
N GLN A 49 2.37 -10.34 -10.89
CA GLN A 49 2.68 -9.11 -11.63
C GLN A 49 2.84 -7.90 -10.72
N LEU A 50 2.59 -8.04 -9.42
CA LEU A 50 2.51 -6.90 -8.50
C LEU A 50 3.92 -6.49 -8.04
N PRO A 51 4.41 -5.29 -8.40
CA PRO A 51 5.69 -4.77 -7.90
C PRO A 51 5.65 -4.58 -6.39
N VAL A 52 6.77 -4.79 -5.71
CA VAL A 52 6.82 -4.73 -4.25
C VAL A 52 6.59 -3.32 -3.69
N ASP A 53 6.93 -2.28 -4.46
CA ASP A 53 6.74 -0.87 -4.12
C ASP A 53 5.34 -0.32 -4.43
N ALA A 54 4.44 -1.16 -4.96
CA ALA A 54 3.00 -0.83 -5.04
C ALA A 54 2.30 -0.87 -3.67
N LEU A 55 2.97 -1.41 -2.64
CA LEU A 55 2.43 -1.59 -1.29
C LEU A 55 2.56 -0.32 -0.44
N TRP A 56 1.50 0.10 0.26
CA TRP A 56 1.48 1.32 1.10
C TRP A 56 2.39 1.29 2.34
N GLY A 57 3.06 0.17 2.60
CA GLY A 57 4.08 0.01 3.64
C GLY A 57 5.51 -0.08 3.09
N VAL A 58 5.67 -0.09 1.75
CA VAL A 58 6.97 -0.24 1.08
C VAL A 58 7.33 1.09 0.42
N GLY A 59 7.92 1.99 1.20
CA GLY A 59 8.49 3.24 0.70
C GLY A 59 9.82 3.04 -0.04
N PRO A 60 10.40 4.10 -0.63
CA PRO A 60 11.61 4.01 -1.46
C PRO A 60 12.80 3.32 -0.78
N VAL A 61 13.00 3.58 0.51
CA VAL A 61 14.09 2.96 1.30
C VAL A 61 13.88 1.46 1.44
N THR A 62 12.67 1.03 1.78
CA THR A 62 12.31 -0.39 1.91
C THR A 62 12.39 -1.10 0.56
N ALA A 63 11.86 -0.49 -0.50
CA ALA A 63 11.94 -1.02 -1.86
C ALA A 63 13.41 -1.24 -2.28
N ARG A 64 14.30 -0.28 -2.03
CA ARG A 64 15.73 -0.42 -2.31
C ARG A 64 16.36 -1.60 -1.57
N LYS A 65 16.04 -1.81 -0.29
CA LYS A 65 16.54 -2.95 0.49
C LYS A 65 16.04 -4.29 -0.05
N LEU A 66 14.79 -4.36 -0.48
CA LEU A 66 14.18 -5.55 -1.08
C LEU A 66 14.80 -5.89 -2.43
N ARG A 67 14.97 -4.89 -3.31
CA ARG A 67 15.63 -5.05 -4.62
C ARG A 67 17.09 -5.48 -4.50
N ALA A 68 17.81 -4.98 -3.50
CA ALA A 68 19.17 -5.44 -3.21
C ALA A 68 19.25 -6.93 -2.83
N ARG A 69 18.12 -7.55 -2.49
CA ARG A 69 17.97 -9.00 -2.24
C ARG A 69 17.29 -9.74 -3.39
N GLY A 70 17.12 -9.11 -4.56
CA GLY A 70 16.48 -9.69 -5.74
C GLY A 70 14.95 -9.74 -5.68
N ILE A 71 14.32 -9.02 -4.76
CA ILE A 71 12.86 -8.97 -4.60
C ILE A 71 12.33 -7.76 -5.38
N GLU A 72 11.78 -8.00 -6.57
CA GLU A 72 11.16 -6.96 -7.40
C GLU A 72 9.63 -6.96 -7.28
N ARG A 73 9.07 -8.16 -7.12
CA ARG A 73 7.63 -8.40 -7.03
C ARG A 73 7.26 -8.94 -5.66
N VAL A 74 6.00 -8.74 -5.30
CA VAL A 74 5.43 -9.22 -4.04
C VAL A 74 5.58 -10.74 -3.89
N VAL A 75 5.47 -11.51 -4.97
CA VAL A 75 5.64 -12.98 -4.94
C VAL A 75 7.07 -13.44 -4.73
N ASP A 76 8.08 -12.64 -5.08
CA ASP A 76 9.49 -13.03 -4.96
C ASP A 76 9.89 -13.22 -3.48
N VAL A 77 9.15 -12.57 -2.57
CA VAL A 77 9.23 -12.74 -1.11
C VAL A 77 9.07 -14.20 -0.69
N ARG A 78 8.27 -14.99 -1.41
CA ARG A 78 8.03 -16.41 -1.09
C ARG A 78 9.28 -17.27 -1.22
N SER A 79 10.27 -16.81 -1.98
CA SER A 79 11.53 -17.53 -2.21
C SER A 79 12.64 -17.15 -1.24
N ILE A 80 12.37 -16.23 -0.32
CA ILE A 80 13.34 -15.73 0.65
C ILE A 80 13.05 -16.30 2.03
N GLU A 81 14.10 -16.73 2.71
CA GLU A 81 14.02 -17.20 4.09
C GLU A 81 13.48 -16.09 5.02
N PRO A 82 12.46 -16.35 5.86
CA PRO A 82 11.82 -15.34 6.69
C PRO A 82 12.81 -14.56 7.58
N GLU A 83 13.83 -15.22 8.11
CA GLU A 83 14.86 -14.59 8.93
C GLU A 83 15.67 -13.55 8.15
N LYS A 84 16.14 -13.90 6.94
CA LYS A 84 16.86 -12.97 6.05
C LYS A 84 16.02 -11.79 5.62
N LEU A 85 14.70 -11.99 5.49
CA LEU A 85 13.76 -10.91 5.21
C LEU A 85 13.62 -9.98 6.42
N ARG A 86 13.45 -10.54 7.63
CA ARG A 86 13.42 -9.78 8.89
C ARG A 86 14.69 -8.97 9.12
N ASP A 87 15.86 -9.53 8.84
CA ASP A 87 17.13 -8.79 8.92
C ASP A 87 17.18 -7.56 8.00
N SER A 88 16.44 -7.61 6.90
CA SER A 88 16.42 -6.53 5.91
C SER A 88 15.42 -5.43 6.28
N ILE A 89 14.19 -5.80 6.64
CA ILE A 89 13.06 -4.86 6.76
C ILE A 89 12.37 -4.88 8.14
N GLY A 90 12.93 -5.60 9.12
CA GLY A 90 12.42 -5.68 10.48
C GLY A 90 11.01 -6.25 10.57
N GLY A 91 10.19 -5.66 11.44
CA GLY A 91 8.81 -6.09 11.71
C GLY A 91 7.87 -6.04 10.50
N LEU A 92 8.28 -5.46 9.37
CA LEU A 92 7.50 -5.47 8.12
C LEU A 92 7.50 -6.85 7.44
N ALA A 93 8.47 -7.71 7.76
CA ALA A 93 8.67 -9.01 7.09
C ALA A 93 7.45 -9.92 7.18
N ASP A 94 6.88 -10.10 8.38
CA ASP A 94 5.75 -11.00 8.57
C ASP A 94 4.53 -10.52 7.79
N TRP A 95 4.28 -9.22 7.80
CA TRP A 95 3.21 -8.60 7.01
C TRP A 95 3.44 -8.82 5.50
N LEU A 96 4.67 -8.62 5.02
CA LEU A 96 4.99 -8.77 3.61
C LEU A 96 4.86 -10.24 3.15
N ILE A 97 5.22 -11.21 4.00
CA ILE A 97 5.02 -12.65 3.74
C ILE A 97 3.52 -12.98 3.61
N GLN A 98 2.67 -12.43 4.48
CA GLN A 98 1.22 -12.64 4.38
C GLN A 98 0.68 -12.07 3.06
N LEU A 99 1.04 -10.83 2.72
CA LEU A 99 0.60 -10.21 1.46
C LEU A 99 1.14 -10.94 0.22
N ALA A 100 2.37 -11.46 0.30
CA ALA A 100 2.96 -12.29 -0.74
C ALA A 100 2.11 -13.53 -1.02
N ASN A 101 1.43 -14.08 -0.03
CA ASN A 101 0.49 -15.20 -0.18
C ASN A 101 -0.96 -14.75 -0.42
N GLY A 102 -1.20 -13.46 -0.66
CA GLY A 102 -2.54 -12.91 -0.88
C GLY A 102 -3.38 -12.82 0.39
N ILE A 103 -2.79 -13.01 1.57
CA ILE A 103 -3.48 -13.06 2.86
C ILE A 103 -3.49 -11.68 3.50
N ASP A 104 -4.68 -11.19 3.82
CA ASP A 104 -4.88 -10.00 4.64
C ASP A 104 -6.18 -10.15 5.44
N ASN A 105 -6.04 -10.55 6.70
CA ASN A 105 -7.17 -10.82 7.59
C ASN A 105 -7.64 -9.58 8.36
N ARG A 106 -7.08 -8.39 8.08
CA ARG A 106 -7.45 -7.17 8.80
C ARG A 106 -8.91 -6.79 8.48
N PRO A 107 -9.76 -6.57 9.49
CA PRO A 107 -11.14 -6.19 9.25
C PRO A 107 -11.24 -4.77 8.67
N VAL A 108 -12.39 -4.47 8.10
CA VAL A 108 -12.80 -3.10 7.84
C VAL A 108 -13.24 -2.50 9.17
N GLU A 109 -12.53 -1.46 9.61
CA GLU A 109 -12.84 -0.70 10.82
C GLU A 109 -13.47 0.64 10.39
N PRO A 110 -14.81 0.78 10.44
CA PRO A 110 -15.48 2.00 9.99
C PRO A 110 -15.28 3.17 10.95
N ASN A 111 -15.07 2.87 12.24
CA ASN A 111 -14.92 3.85 13.31
C ASN A 111 -13.53 3.71 13.91
N ARG A 112 -12.75 4.81 13.92
CA ARG A 112 -11.49 4.91 14.65
C ARG A 112 -11.43 6.23 15.40
N GLU A 113 -10.92 6.19 16.62
CA GLU A 113 -10.66 7.41 17.39
C GLU A 113 -9.41 8.11 16.85
N VAL A 114 -9.48 9.43 16.73
CA VAL A 114 -8.32 10.26 16.39
C VAL A 114 -7.43 10.36 17.63
N LYS A 115 -6.17 9.93 17.50
CA LYS A 115 -5.21 9.89 18.64
C LYS A 115 -4.34 11.13 18.75
N SER A 116 -4.20 11.90 17.67
CA SER A 116 -3.36 13.09 17.62
C SER A 116 -3.88 14.11 16.61
N SER A 117 -3.60 15.39 16.88
CA SER A 117 -3.80 16.51 15.97
C SER A 117 -2.52 17.35 15.98
N GLY A 118 -1.88 17.52 14.83
CA GLY A 118 -0.61 18.24 14.69
C GLY A 118 -0.72 19.34 13.65
N SER A 119 0.08 20.38 13.82
CA SER A 119 0.29 21.45 12.82
C SER A 119 1.78 21.56 12.56
N GLU A 120 2.16 21.56 11.29
CA GLU A 120 3.54 21.72 10.82
C GLU A 120 3.57 22.87 9.82
N ASN A 121 4.65 23.64 9.83
CA ASN A 121 4.93 24.64 8.82
C ASN A 121 6.37 24.47 8.33
N THR A 122 6.54 24.26 7.03
CA THR A 122 7.86 24.21 6.39
C THR A 122 8.16 25.58 5.82
N TYR A 123 9.17 26.26 6.36
CA TYR A 123 9.58 27.58 5.90
C TYR A 123 10.46 27.49 4.64
N PRO A 124 10.53 28.56 3.81
CA PRO A 124 11.34 28.57 2.59
C PRO A 124 12.84 28.49 2.85
N GLU A 125 13.25 28.90 4.05
CA GLU A 125 14.62 28.95 4.52
C GLU A 125 14.68 28.48 5.99
N ASP A 126 15.85 28.03 6.40
CA ASP A 126 16.08 27.56 7.77
C ASP A 126 16.02 28.75 8.73
N LEU A 127 15.05 28.72 9.64
CA LEU A 127 14.95 29.70 10.71
C LEU A 127 15.89 29.30 11.85
N THR A 128 16.82 30.17 12.18
CA THR A 128 17.79 29.97 13.29
C THR A 128 17.49 30.83 14.52
N ASP A 129 16.52 31.73 14.41
CA ASP A 129 16.09 32.63 15.48
C ASP A 129 14.71 32.24 16.02
N LEU A 130 14.63 32.04 17.34
CA LEU A 130 13.41 31.74 18.09
C LEU A 130 12.32 32.82 17.95
N ALA A 131 12.70 34.07 17.66
CA ALA A 131 11.71 35.14 17.42
C ALA A 131 11.00 35.04 16.05
N THR A 132 11.56 34.27 15.12
CA THR A 132 11.02 34.10 13.76
C THR A 132 10.25 32.77 13.59
N ILE A 133 10.40 31.84 14.54
CA ILE A 133 9.76 30.51 14.55
C ILE A 133 8.26 30.62 14.88
#